data_AF-A0A371IQT4-F1
#
_entry.id   AF-A0A371IQT4-F1
#
_cell.length_a   1.000
_cell.length_b   1.000
_cell.length_c   1.000
_cell.angle_alpha   90.00
_cell.angle_beta   90.00
_cell.angle_gamma   90.00
#
_symmetry.space_group_name_H-M   'P 1'
#
loop_
_entity.id
_entity.type
_entity.pdbx_description
1 polymer ?
#
loop_
_entity_poly.entity_id
_entity_poly.type
_entity_poly.pdbx_seq_one_letter_code
_entity_poly.pdbx_strand_id
1 'polypeptide(L)' 'MSIQEKLSSIRKDAYLEYLKVSYKMHDDKTMFTDEKEAIVRQAYKKYKEIEERIDEVEFLTEMEELERDRPIEVQI' A
#
# COMPACT_ATOMS: atom_id res chain seq x y z
N MET A 1 9.87 -1.71 16.66
CA MET A 1 9.26 -1.18 15.44
C MET A 1 7.75 -1.14 15.65
N SER A 2 7.17 0.05 15.68
CA SER A 2 5.73 0.29 15.87
C SER A 2 4.91 -0.25 14.69
N ILE A 3 3.59 -0.38 14.85
CA ILE A 3 2.69 -0.76 13.75
C ILE A 3 2.80 0.24 12.60
N GLN A 4 2.80 1.54 12.90
CA GLN A 4 2.97 2.60 11.89
C GLN A 4 4.29 2.48 11.13
N GLU A 5 5.41 2.19 11.81
CA GLU A 5 6.70 2.01 11.14
C GLU A 5 6.69 0.78 10.21
N LYS A 6 6.01 -0.30 10.60
CA LYS A 6 5.84 -1.48 9.75
C LYS A 6 4.98 -1.19 8.52
N LEU A 7 3.83 -0.53 8.70
CA LEU A 7 2.93 -0.16 7.62
C LEU A 7 3.59 0.80 6.64
N SER A 8 4.34 1.78 7.15
CA SER A 8 5.14 2.70 6.33
C SER A 8 6.21 1.96 5.52
N SER A 9 6.90 0.98 6.11
CA SER A 9 7.87 0.15 5.38
C SER A 9 7.20 -0.64 4.26
N ILE A 10 6.05 -1.28 4.52
CA ILE A 10 5.31 -2.05 3.52
C ILE A 10 4.85 -1.14 2.36
N ARG A 11 4.31 0.05 2.68
CA ARG A 11 3.88 1.05 1.68
C ARG A 11 5.06 1.45 0.79
N LYS A 12 6.22 1.73 1.41
CA LYS A 12 7.46 2.07 0.70
C LYS A 12 7.96 0.92 -0.18
N ASP A 13 7.99 -0.30 0.32
CA ASP A 13 8.49 -1.47 -0.41
C ASP A 13 7.60 -1.78 -1.62
N ALA A 14 6.28 -1.70 -1.47
CA ALA A 14 5.33 -1.85 -2.57
C ALA A 14 5.52 -0.78 -3.65
N TYR A 15 5.73 0.47 -3.26
CA TYR A 15 6.01 1.56 -4.21
C TYR A 15 7.34 1.33 -4.95
N LEU A 16 8.40 0.93 -4.23
CA LEU A 16 9.69 0.61 -4.84
C LEU A 16 9.61 -0.58 -5.81
N GLU A 17 8.77 -1.58 -5.52
CA GLU A 17 8.53 -2.70 -6.44
C GLU A 17 7.85 -2.23 -7.73
N TYR A 18 6.79 -1.41 -7.61
CA TYR A 18 6.15 -0.79 -8.76
C TYR A 18 7.15 0.02 -9.61
N LEU A 19 7.98 0.87 -8.98
CA LEU A 19 8.99 1.65 -9.68
C LEU A 19 10.01 0.78 -10.40
N LYS A 20 10.50 -0.31 -9.76
CA LYS A 20 11.41 -1.27 -10.41
C LYS A 20 10.79 -1.86 -11.68
N VAL A 21 9.51 -2.21 -11.65
CA VAL A 21 8.80 -2.71 -12.84
C VAL A 21 8.70 -1.61 -13.90
N SER A 22 8.32 -0.39 -13.50
CA SER A 22 8.19 0.74 -14.41
C SER A 22 9.51 1.07 -15.12
N TYR A 23 10.61 1.18 -14.40
CA TYR A 23 11.94 1.43 -14.98
C TYR A 23 12.39 0.28 -15.89
N LYS A 24 12.20 -0.97 -15.46
CA LYS A 24 12.54 -2.14 -16.28
C LYS A 24 11.79 -2.13 -17.61
N MET A 25 10.49 -1.84 -17.60
CA MET A 25 9.67 -1.80 -18.83
C MET A 25 9.99 -0.60 -19.72
N HIS A 26 10.36 0.54 -19.12
CA HIS A 26 10.83 1.71 -19.86
C HIS A 26 12.13 1.41 -20.64
N ASP A 27 13.08 0.72 -20.00
CA ASP A 27 14.40 0.45 -20.58
C ASP A 27 14.43 -0.77 -21.52
N ASP A 28 13.40 -1.63 -21.46
CA ASP A 28 13.29 -2.80 -22.32
C ASP A 28 13.07 -2.37 -23.79
N LYS A 29 13.92 -2.82 -24.72
CA LYS A 29 13.81 -2.52 -26.15
C LYS A 29 13.15 -3.64 -26.96
N THR A 30 12.81 -4.74 -26.32
CA THR A 30 12.37 -5.99 -26.96
C THR A 30 10.84 -6.16 -26.98
N MET A 31 10.12 -5.49 -26.07
CA MET A 31 8.66 -5.56 -25.98
C MET A 31 7.95 -4.37 -26.66
N PHE A 32 6.72 -4.63 -27.14
CA PHE A 32 5.83 -3.60 -27.69
C PHE A 32 5.34 -2.65 -26.58
N THR A 33 5.02 -1.41 -26.97
CA THR A 33 4.57 -0.36 -26.04
C THR A 33 3.31 -0.76 -25.27
N ASP A 34 2.32 -1.36 -25.92
CA ASP A 34 1.05 -1.74 -25.29
C ASP A 34 1.23 -2.85 -24.23
N GLU A 35 2.13 -3.79 -24.49
CA GLU A 35 2.45 -4.87 -23.54
C GLU A 35 3.19 -4.32 -22.31
N LYS A 36 4.13 -3.39 -22.52
CA LYS A 36 4.80 -2.67 -21.43
C LYS A 36 3.80 -1.88 -20.59
N GLU A 37 2.91 -1.14 -21.23
CA GLU A 37 1.87 -0.40 -20.53
C GLU A 37 0.97 -1.32 -19.70
N ALA A 38 0.55 -2.47 -20.24
CA ALA A 38 -0.27 -3.42 -19.52
C ALA A 38 0.44 -3.95 -18.25
N ILE A 39 1.74 -4.27 -18.35
CA ILE A 39 2.54 -4.73 -17.21
C ILE A 39 2.68 -3.62 -16.16
N VAL A 40 3.00 -2.39 -16.57
CA VAL A 40 3.14 -1.25 -15.66
C VAL A 40 1.79 -0.94 -14.98
N ARG A 41 0.68 -0.98 -15.71
CA ARG A 41 -0.67 -0.80 -15.14
C ARG A 41 -1.00 -1.88 -14.12
N GLN A 42 -0.66 -3.14 -14.39
CA GLN A 42 -0.89 -4.23 -13.45
C GLN A 42 -0.05 -4.07 -12.18
N ALA A 43 1.23 -3.67 -12.30
CA ALA A 43 2.10 -3.40 -11.16
C ALA A 43 1.56 -2.23 -10.32
N TYR A 44 1.11 -1.15 -10.96
CA TYR A 44 0.49 -0.02 -10.29
C TYR A 44 -0.80 -0.42 -9.54
N LYS A 45 -1.66 -1.24 -10.16
CA LYS A 45 -2.88 -1.74 -9.52
C LYS A 45 -2.57 -2.51 -8.24
N LYS A 46 -1.58 -3.40 -8.26
CA LYS A 46 -1.15 -4.15 -7.06
C LYS A 46 -0.62 -3.23 -5.96
N TYR A 47 0.19 -2.23 -6.32
CA TYR A 47 0.66 -1.23 -5.37
C TYR A 47 -0.52 -0.49 -4.71
N LYS A 48 -1.51 -0.06 -5.49
CA LYS A 48 -2.72 0.62 -4.97
C LYS A 48 -3.57 -0.28 -4.07
N GLU A 49 -3.75 -1.55 -4.43
CA GLU A 49 -4.45 -2.53 -3.58
C GLU A 49 -3.74 -2.72 -2.22
N ILE A 50 -2.40 -2.65 -2.19
CA ILE A 50 -1.64 -2.68 -0.93
C ILE A 50 -1.84 -1.39 -0.13
N GLU A 51 -1.81 -0.22 -0.77
CA GLU A 51 -2.07 1.05 -0.09
C GLU A 51 -3.46 1.09 0.55
N GLU A 52 -4.51 0.70 -0.18
CA GLU A 52 -5.88 0.67 0.33
C GLU A 52 -6.00 -0.23 1.56
N ARG A 53 -5.36 -1.41 1.53
CA ARG A 53 -5.34 -2.32 2.69
C ARG A 53 -4.57 -1.75 3.88
N ILE A 54 -3.53 -0.94 3.64
CA ILE A 54 -2.83 -0.26 4.73
C ILE A 54 -3.72 0.82 5.33
N ASP A 55 -4.41 1.61 4.49
CA ASP A 55 -5.35 2.64 4.95
C ASP A 55 -6.47 2.03 5.81
N GLU A 56 -7.00 0.86 5.42
CA GLU A 56 -7.97 0.11 6.22
C GLU A 56 -7.41 -0.31 7.59
N VAL A 57 -6.16 -0.78 7.64
CA VAL A 57 -5.52 -1.17 8.91
C VAL A 57 -5.25 0.05 9.80
N GLU A 58 -4.80 1.16 9.23
CA GLU A 58 -4.60 2.43 9.95
C GLU A 58 -5.93 2.91 10.54
N PHE A 59 -7.01 2.92 9.74
CA PHE A 59 -8.35 3.28 10.19
C PHE A 59 -8.87 2.39 11.33
N LEU A 60 -8.74 1.06 11.19
CA LEU A 60 -9.18 0.13 12.23
C LEU A 60 -8.37 0.31 13.53
N THR A 61 -7.07 0.59 13.42
CA THR A 61 -6.21 0.85 14.58
C THR A 61 -6.65 2.12 15.31
N GLU A 62 -6.92 3.21 14.59
CA GLU A 62 -7.43 4.46 15.16
C GLU A 62 -8.80 4.27 15.84
N MET A 63 -9.69 3.49 15.23
CA MET A 63 -11.00 3.17 15.80
C MET A 63 -10.89 2.36 17.09
N GLU A 64 -10.00 1.36 17.15
CA GLU A 64 -9.74 0.59 18.36
C GLU A 64 -9.17 1.48 19.49
N GLU A 65 -8.27 2.41 19.17
CA GLU A 65 -7.73 3.37 20.14
C GLU A 65 -8.84 4.27 20.71
N LEU A 66 -9.71 4.80 19.85
CA LEU A 66 -10.86 5.61 20.26
C LEU A 66 -11.87 4.84 21.12
N GLU A 67 -12.10 3.55 20.85
CA GLU A 67 -12.98 2.71 21.66
C GLU A 67 -12.40 2.39 23.03
N ARG A 68 -11.07 2.18 23.11
CA ARG A 68 -10.37 1.91 24.38
C ARG A 68 -10.28 3.13 25.28
N ASP A 69 -10.22 4.33 24.71
CA ASP A 69 -10.15 5.60 25.45
C ASP A 69 -11.53 6.10 25.93
N ARG A 70 -12.62 5.36 25.68
CA ARG A 70 -13.95 5.73 26.22
C ARG A 70 -13.96 5.62 27.75
N PRO A 71 -14.47 6.64 28.48
CA PRO A 71 -14.64 6.55 29.92
C PRO A 71 -15.50 5.34 30.30
N ILE A 72 -15.11 4.63 31.36
CA ILE A 72 -15.76 3.39 31.85
C ILE A 72 -17.28 3.60 32.09
N GLU A 73 -17.72 4.83 32.38
CA GLU A 73 -19.13 5.18 32.59
C GLU A 73 -20.01 5.10 31.33
N VAL A 74 -19.44 4.95 30.13
CA VAL A 74 -20.17 4.93 28.84
C VAL A 74 -20.11 3.55 28.15
N GLN A 75 -19.50 2.55 28.79
CA GLN A 75 -19.48 1.17 28.29
C GLN A 75 -20.74 0.44 28.79
N ILE A 76 -21.79 0.39 27.95
CA ILE A 76 -23.03 -0.37 28.18
C ILE A 76 -22.88 -1.79 27.65
#